data_AF-Q8ZXN2-F1
#
_entry.id   AF-Q8ZXN2-F1
#
_cell.length_a   1.000
_cell.length_b   1.000
_cell.length_c   1.000
_cell.angle_alpha   90.00
_cell.angle_beta   90.00
_cell.angle_gamma   90.00
#
_symmetry.space_group_name_H-M   'P 1'
#
loop_
_entity.id
_entity.type
_entity.pdbx_description
1 polymer ?
#
loop_
_entity_poly.entity_id
_entity_poly.type
_entity_poly.pdbx_seq_one_letter_code
_entity_poly.pdbx_strand_id
1 'polypeptide(L)'
;MDALKARGLKESAHFTIREHDSYEIRVTKYAYSKTVEALAHSGLKEGEHYAVYSKWRIIRVKKDHKDAVVNALKGGGIEEGRDFTVRSGKQYEIYITSEGLREIQRMALNGDLEAEQFIRELEDVLRRRYGDDAAHKLIEVLTPAKEEGAVELPLAVRDDKGNLIARVVDLKYEFVENGQPVGQCAGEDCRLRVVVEYELPSGERRQFKMEWYWAEKREKKDQTTVTYYYEIARPTVKDDVEVAILRTLTGEAKRGQVRLNADQLDALRRFKALKDAIDQWREGKPQKQEVQNDNQQS
;
A
#
# COMPACT_ATOMS: atom_id res chain seq x y z
N MET A 1 4.76 -11.30 -13.29
CA MET A 1 5.79 -11.13 -12.24
C MET A 1 7.06 -10.55 -12.85
N ASP A 2 7.70 -11.28 -13.78
CA ASP A 2 8.95 -10.84 -14.41
C ASP A 2 8.83 -9.50 -15.14
N ALA A 3 7.68 -9.24 -15.77
CA ALA A 3 7.39 -7.97 -16.44
C ALA A 3 7.34 -6.75 -15.50
N LEU A 4 6.97 -6.92 -14.21
CA LEU A 4 6.97 -5.83 -13.22
C LEU A 4 8.37 -5.61 -12.65
N LYS A 5 9.07 -6.70 -12.33
CA LYS A 5 10.45 -6.65 -11.81
C LYS A 5 11.46 -6.13 -12.83
N ALA A 6 11.32 -6.52 -14.11
CA ALA A 6 12.15 -6.03 -15.21
C ALA A 6 12.03 -4.53 -15.45
N ARG A 7 10.93 -3.92 -14.99
CA ARG A 7 10.70 -2.47 -15.04
C ARG A 7 11.13 -1.75 -13.76
N GLY A 8 11.80 -2.43 -12.83
CA GLY A 8 12.29 -1.84 -11.59
C GLY A 8 11.27 -1.78 -10.45
N LEU A 9 10.07 -2.36 -10.61
CA LEU A 9 9.12 -2.45 -9.51
C LEU A 9 9.57 -3.50 -8.48
N LYS A 10 9.60 -3.11 -7.21
CA LYS A 10 10.05 -3.95 -6.10
C LYS A 10 8.87 -4.62 -5.40
N GLU A 11 8.92 -5.95 -5.30
CA GLU A 11 7.95 -6.73 -4.53
C GLU A 11 8.01 -6.34 -3.04
N SER A 12 6.85 -6.30 -2.37
CA SER A 12 6.63 -5.73 -1.03
C SER A 12 6.67 -4.20 -0.89
N ALA A 13 7.30 -3.47 -1.82
CA ALA A 13 7.26 -2.01 -1.84
C ALA A 13 6.18 -1.47 -2.80
N HIS A 14 6.17 -1.98 -4.03
CA HIS A 14 5.31 -1.49 -5.11
C HIS A 14 4.14 -2.45 -5.38
N PHE A 15 4.32 -3.75 -5.13
CA PHE A 15 3.25 -4.73 -5.25
C PHE A 15 3.46 -5.93 -4.32
N THR A 16 2.38 -6.62 -3.98
CA THR A 16 2.43 -7.95 -3.35
C THR A 16 1.61 -8.93 -4.17
N ILE A 17 2.05 -10.20 -4.21
CA ILE A 17 1.36 -11.27 -4.91
C ILE A 17 0.81 -12.25 -3.88
N ARG A 18 -0.44 -12.65 -4.04
CA ARG A 18 -0.98 -13.87 -3.43
C ARG A 18 -1.27 -14.87 -4.53
N GLU A 19 -0.62 -16.02 -4.44
CA GLU A 19 -0.95 -17.16 -5.28
C GLU A 19 -2.02 -17.97 -4.54
N HIS A 20 -3.20 -18.06 -5.15
CA HIS A 20 -4.23 -18.99 -4.74
C HIS A 20 -4.19 -20.16 -5.71
N ASP A 21 -3.61 -21.26 -5.25
CA ASP A 21 -3.78 -22.54 -5.93
C ASP A 21 -5.15 -23.10 -5.54
N SER A 22 -6.04 -23.19 -6.52
CA SER A 22 -7.35 -23.80 -6.33
C SER A 22 -7.64 -24.82 -7.41
N TYR A 23 -8.37 -25.86 -7.03
CA TYR A 23 -8.88 -26.85 -7.96
C TYR A 23 -10.36 -26.61 -8.17
N GLU A 24 -10.78 -26.57 -9.42
CA GLU A 24 -12.20 -26.61 -9.77
C GLU A 24 -12.56 -28.04 -10.15
N ILE A 25 -13.49 -28.62 -9.41
CA ILE A 25 -14.11 -29.90 -9.72
C ILE A 25 -15.45 -29.62 -10.39
N ARG A 26 -15.56 -29.93 -11.68
CA ARG A 26 -16.81 -29.82 -12.43
C ARG A 26 -17.55 -31.13 -12.40
N VAL A 27 -18.81 -31.08 -12.02
CA VAL A 27 -19.65 -32.25 -11.81
C VAL A 27 -20.76 -32.28 -12.87
N THR A 28 -21.06 -33.47 -13.40
CA THR A 28 -22.16 -33.63 -14.35
C THR A 28 -23.52 -33.39 -13.68
N LYS A 29 -24.56 -33.13 -14.48
CA LYS A 29 -25.93 -32.93 -13.96
C LYS A 29 -26.40 -34.12 -13.12
N TYR A 30 -26.08 -35.33 -13.56
CA TYR A 30 -26.59 -36.59 -13.02
C TYR A 30 -25.88 -37.00 -11.73
N ALA A 31 -24.62 -36.58 -11.55
CA ALA A 31 -23.84 -36.89 -10.36
C ALA A 31 -23.95 -35.83 -9.25
N TYR A 32 -24.57 -34.67 -9.51
CA TYR A 32 -24.53 -33.52 -8.60
C TYR A 32 -25.12 -33.77 -7.22
N SER A 33 -26.30 -34.38 -7.12
CA SER A 33 -26.94 -34.69 -5.82
C SER A 33 -26.08 -35.65 -4.99
N LYS A 34 -25.59 -36.72 -5.64
CA LYS A 34 -24.70 -37.72 -5.03
C LYS A 34 -23.37 -37.12 -4.58
N THR A 35 -22.88 -36.13 -5.32
CA THR A 35 -21.65 -35.38 -4.99
C THR A 35 -21.80 -34.56 -3.72
N VAL A 36 -22.90 -33.82 -3.57
CA VAL A 36 -23.17 -33.04 -2.35
C VAL A 36 -23.33 -33.98 -1.15
N GLU A 37 -24.00 -35.10 -1.35
CA GLU A 37 -24.17 -36.13 -0.31
C GLU A 37 -22.84 -36.76 0.10
N ALA A 38 -21.98 -37.15 -0.85
CA ALA A 38 -20.66 -37.71 -0.56
C ALA A 38 -19.77 -36.74 0.23
N LEU A 39 -19.84 -35.44 -0.08
CA LEU A 39 -19.09 -34.42 0.67
C LEU A 39 -19.63 -34.24 2.09
N ALA A 40 -20.95 -34.22 2.27
CA ALA A 40 -21.57 -34.13 3.60
C ALA A 40 -21.18 -35.30 4.52
N HIS A 41 -21.00 -36.50 3.95
CA HIS A 41 -20.59 -37.70 4.70
C HIS A 41 -19.07 -37.86 4.89
N SER A 42 -18.26 -37.00 4.26
CA SER A 42 -16.80 -37.11 4.26
C SER A 42 -16.11 -36.44 5.46
N GLY A 43 -16.86 -35.73 6.30
CA GLY A 43 -16.32 -34.89 7.38
C GLY A 43 -15.63 -33.60 6.89
N LEU A 44 -15.63 -33.33 5.58
CA LEU A 44 -15.13 -32.09 5.00
C LEU A 44 -16.16 -30.96 5.15
N LYS A 45 -15.70 -29.74 5.45
CA LYS A 45 -16.56 -28.59 5.68
C LYS A 45 -16.53 -27.62 4.51
N GLU A 46 -17.73 -27.18 4.12
CA GLU A 46 -17.90 -26.09 3.16
C GLU A 46 -17.41 -24.75 3.75
N GLY A 47 -16.70 -23.94 2.95
CA GLY A 47 -16.00 -22.72 3.36
C GLY A 47 -14.58 -22.97 3.91
N GLU A 48 -14.36 -24.12 4.56
CA GLU A 48 -13.05 -24.50 5.11
C GLU A 48 -12.21 -25.27 4.08
N HIS A 49 -12.76 -26.36 3.52
CA HIS A 49 -12.05 -27.25 2.60
C HIS A 49 -12.47 -27.04 1.13
N TYR A 50 -13.76 -26.77 0.90
CA TYR A 50 -14.34 -26.58 -0.43
C TYR A 50 -15.48 -25.56 -0.42
N ALA A 51 -15.91 -25.08 -1.58
CA ALA A 51 -17.10 -24.23 -1.75
C ALA A 51 -17.95 -24.71 -2.94
N VAL A 52 -19.27 -24.81 -2.77
CA VAL A 52 -20.18 -25.30 -3.81
C VAL A 52 -20.84 -24.15 -4.57
N TYR A 53 -20.65 -24.13 -5.88
CA TYR A 53 -21.31 -23.22 -6.80
C TYR A 53 -22.38 -23.98 -7.57
N SER A 54 -23.54 -24.16 -6.91
CA SER A 54 -24.66 -24.98 -7.39
C SER A 54 -25.16 -24.60 -8.78
N LYS A 55 -25.23 -23.29 -9.09
CA LYS A 55 -25.63 -22.76 -10.40
C LYS A 55 -24.81 -23.32 -11.56
N TRP A 56 -23.53 -23.62 -11.32
CA TRP A 56 -22.60 -24.09 -12.33
C TRP A 56 -22.14 -25.54 -12.12
N ARG A 57 -22.60 -26.20 -11.04
CA ARG A 57 -22.15 -27.56 -10.62
C ARG A 57 -20.63 -27.64 -10.47
N ILE A 58 -20.05 -26.59 -9.90
CA ILE A 58 -18.62 -26.48 -9.64
C ILE A 58 -18.39 -26.59 -8.13
N ILE A 59 -17.40 -27.36 -7.75
CA ILE A 59 -16.84 -27.36 -6.40
C ILE A 59 -15.46 -26.74 -6.49
N ARG A 60 -15.24 -25.62 -5.79
CA ARG A 60 -13.89 -25.06 -5.63
C ARG A 60 -13.24 -25.68 -4.42
N VAL A 61 -12.02 -26.16 -4.58
CA VAL A 61 -11.27 -26.88 -3.55
C VAL A 61 -9.95 -26.15 -3.34
N LYS A 62 -9.59 -25.90 -2.08
CA LYS A 62 -8.28 -25.33 -1.75
C LYS A 62 -7.19 -26.37 -2.04
N LYS A 63 -6.00 -25.91 -2.44
CA LYS A 63 -4.87 -26.76 -2.88
C LYS A 63 -4.67 -28.01 -2.02
N ASP A 64 -4.58 -27.82 -0.71
CA ASP A 64 -4.17 -28.88 0.25
C ASP A 64 -5.29 -29.88 0.56
N HIS A 65 -6.51 -29.63 0.10
CA HIS A 65 -7.67 -30.49 0.34
C HIS A 65 -8.16 -31.21 -0.92
N LYS A 66 -7.47 -31.04 -2.05
CA LYS A 66 -7.82 -31.66 -3.33
C LYS A 66 -7.98 -33.17 -3.22
N ASP A 67 -6.96 -33.86 -2.71
CA ASP A 67 -6.97 -35.33 -2.68
C ASP A 67 -8.01 -35.86 -1.69
N ALA A 68 -8.22 -35.17 -0.56
CA ALA A 68 -9.29 -35.49 0.38
C ALA A 68 -10.69 -35.37 -0.25
N VAL A 69 -10.95 -34.28 -0.99
CA VAL A 69 -12.22 -34.08 -1.70
C VAL A 69 -12.39 -35.12 -2.82
N VAL A 70 -11.36 -35.39 -3.62
CA VAL A 70 -11.43 -36.38 -4.72
C VAL A 70 -11.67 -37.79 -4.16
N ASN A 71 -11.00 -38.16 -3.08
CA ASN A 71 -11.19 -39.46 -2.43
C ASN A 71 -12.58 -39.61 -1.80
N ALA A 72 -13.12 -38.53 -1.22
CA ALA A 72 -14.50 -38.51 -0.73
C ALA A 72 -15.51 -38.77 -1.86
N LEU A 73 -15.33 -38.13 -3.02
CA LEU A 73 -16.20 -38.36 -4.18
C LEU A 73 -16.11 -39.79 -4.71
N LYS A 74 -14.88 -40.32 -4.85
CA LYS A 74 -14.66 -41.71 -5.28
C LYS A 74 -15.24 -42.72 -4.28
N GLY A 75 -15.09 -42.47 -2.97
CA GLY A 75 -15.70 -43.26 -1.90
C GLY A 75 -17.23 -43.25 -1.94
N GLY A 76 -17.84 -42.15 -2.40
CA GLY A 76 -19.27 -42.06 -2.71
C GLY A 76 -19.69 -42.73 -4.02
N GLY A 77 -18.78 -43.43 -4.70
CA GLY A 77 -19.05 -44.08 -6.00
C GLY A 77 -19.34 -43.06 -7.11
N ILE A 78 -18.56 -41.97 -7.16
CA ILE A 78 -18.61 -40.93 -8.19
C ILE A 78 -17.30 -41.02 -8.97
N GLU A 79 -17.39 -41.22 -10.28
CA GLU A 79 -16.22 -41.58 -11.11
C GLU A 79 -15.57 -40.35 -11.78
N GLU A 80 -14.26 -40.20 -11.60
CA GLU A 80 -13.48 -39.17 -12.30
C GLU A 80 -13.42 -39.47 -13.81
N GLY A 81 -13.62 -38.46 -14.66
CA GLY A 81 -13.71 -38.58 -16.12
C GLY A 81 -15.13 -38.84 -16.64
N ARG A 82 -15.98 -39.52 -15.86
CA ARG A 82 -17.39 -39.76 -16.21
C ARG A 82 -18.34 -38.79 -15.50
N ASP A 83 -18.21 -38.66 -14.19
CA ASP A 83 -19.12 -37.93 -13.32
C ASP A 83 -18.56 -36.58 -12.87
N PHE A 84 -17.24 -36.47 -12.76
CA PHE A 84 -16.56 -35.19 -12.52
C PHE A 84 -15.21 -35.09 -13.22
N THR A 85 -14.73 -33.86 -13.39
CA THR A 85 -13.37 -33.56 -13.87
C THR A 85 -12.69 -32.55 -12.96
N VAL A 86 -11.39 -32.73 -12.74
CA VAL A 86 -10.57 -31.82 -11.93
C VAL A 86 -9.77 -30.91 -12.87
N ARG A 87 -9.85 -29.59 -12.66
CA ARG A 87 -9.00 -28.60 -13.33
C ARG A 87 -8.22 -27.83 -12.28
N SER A 88 -6.91 -27.71 -12.46
CA SER A 88 -6.08 -26.81 -11.67
C SER A 88 -6.21 -25.39 -12.22
N GLY A 89 -6.51 -24.43 -11.35
CA GLY A 89 -6.46 -23.00 -11.67
C GLY A 89 -5.47 -22.31 -10.74
N LYS A 90 -4.43 -21.71 -11.30
CA LYS A 90 -3.59 -20.76 -10.58
C LYS A 90 -4.23 -19.39 -10.68
N GLN A 91 -4.62 -18.82 -9.55
CA GLN A 91 -5.10 -17.44 -9.51
C GLN A 91 -4.06 -16.58 -8.80
N TYR A 92 -3.55 -15.58 -9.52
CA TYR A 92 -2.67 -14.57 -8.94
C TYR A 92 -3.51 -13.34 -8.57
N GLU A 93 -3.52 -13.00 -7.30
CA GLU A 93 -3.99 -11.68 -6.85
C GLU A 93 -2.77 -10.78 -6.67
N ILE A 94 -2.69 -9.74 -7.51
CA ILE A 94 -1.62 -8.74 -7.44
C ILE A 94 -2.20 -7.49 -6.80
N TYR A 95 -1.70 -7.12 -5.63
CA TYR A 95 -2.02 -5.87 -4.96
C TYR A 95 -0.95 -4.86 -5.32
N ILE A 96 -1.31 -3.80 -6.03
CA ILE A 96 -0.42 -2.68 -6.32
C ILE A 96 -0.62 -1.61 -5.25
N THR A 97 0.47 -1.12 -4.66
CA THR A 97 0.42 -0.06 -3.64
C THR A 97 0.26 1.31 -4.31
N SER A 98 -0.10 2.34 -3.54
CA SER A 98 -0.13 3.73 -4.05
C SER A 98 1.23 4.15 -4.63
N GLU A 99 2.33 3.78 -3.96
CA GLU A 99 3.69 4.00 -4.47
C GLU A 99 3.96 3.23 -5.76
N GLY A 100 3.48 1.99 -5.88
CA GLY A 100 3.56 1.23 -7.13
C GLY A 100 2.80 1.89 -8.28
N LEU A 101 1.61 2.44 -8.01
CA LEU A 101 0.82 3.18 -9.00
C LEU A 101 1.52 4.47 -9.44
N ARG A 102 2.13 5.21 -8.50
CA ARG A 102 2.92 6.41 -8.80
C ARG A 102 4.16 6.09 -9.63
N GLU A 103 4.84 5.00 -9.35
CA GLU A 103 6.00 4.58 -10.12
C GLU A 103 5.61 4.17 -11.55
N ILE A 104 4.47 3.52 -11.73
CA ILE A 104 3.91 3.24 -13.06
C ILE A 104 3.54 4.55 -13.77
N GLN A 105 2.94 5.52 -13.08
CA GLN A 105 2.69 6.85 -13.64
C GLN A 105 3.98 7.56 -14.05
N ARG A 106 5.05 7.46 -13.25
CA ARG A 106 6.36 8.03 -13.57
C ARG A 106 6.92 7.42 -14.85
N MET A 107 6.78 6.11 -15.05
CA MET A 107 7.17 5.44 -16.30
C MET A 107 6.35 5.94 -17.49
N ALA A 108 5.04 6.06 -17.34
CA ALA A 108 4.15 6.60 -18.37
C ALA A 108 4.56 8.03 -18.78
N LEU A 109 4.83 8.91 -17.81
CA LEU A 109 5.29 10.28 -18.05
C LEU A 109 6.67 10.34 -18.73
N ASN A 110 7.51 9.31 -18.56
CA ASN A 110 8.81 9.18 -19.21
C ASN A 110 8.75 8.43 -20.56
N GLY A 111 7.54 8.15 -21.08
CA GLY A 111 7.34 7.57 -22.40
C GLY A 111 7.17 6.05 -22.46
N ASP A 112 6.97 5.36 -21.33
CA ASP A 112 6.59 3.93 -21.35
C ASP A 112 5.11 3.77 -21.75
N LEU A 113 4.89 3.31 -22.98
CA LEU A 113 3.57 3.13 -23.58
C LEU A 113 2.71 2.07 -22.90
N GLU A 114 3.32 1.02 -22.33
CA GLU A 114 2.56 0.00 -21.59
C GLU A 114 2.10 0.53 -20.24
N ALA A 115 2.93 1.33 -19.57
CA ALA A 115 2.56 2.00 -18.33
C ALA A 115 1.45 3.04 -18.57
N GLU A 116 1.55 3.83 -19.64
CA GLU A 116 0.50 4.77 -20.05
C GLU A 116 -0.83 4.06 -20.32
N GLN A 117 -0.79 2.97 -21.09
CA GLN A 117 -1.96 2.16 -21.38
C GLN A 117 -2.57 1.56 -20.11
N PHE A 118 -1.74 1.03 -19.20
CA PHE A 118 -2.20 0.46 -17.93
C PHE A 118 -2.96 1.48 -17.07
N ILE A 119 -2.42 2.69 -16.90
CA ILE A 119 -3.07 3.75 -16.13
C ILE A 119 -4.41 4.14 -16.75
N ARG A 120 -4.44 4.31 -18.08
CA ARG A 120 -5.66 4.68 -18.81
C ARG A 120 -6.75 3.61 -18.68
N GLU A 121 -6.38 2.33 -18.81
CA GLU A 121 -7.31 1.20 -18.64
C GLU A 121 -7.81 1.11 -17.19
N LEU A 122 -6.94 1.34 -16.21
CA LEU A 122 -7.32 1.36 -14.80
C LEU A 122 -8.32 2.48 -14.50
N GLU A 123 -8.10 3.70 -14.98
CA GLU A 123 -9.04 4.82 -14.85
C GLU A 123 -10.40 4.47 -15.46
N ASP A 124 -10.41 3.94 -16.68
CA ASP A 124 -11.64 3.56 -17.39
C ASP A 124 -12.41 2.43 -16.68
N VAL A 125 -11.71 1.44 -16.11
CA VAL A 125 -12.34 0.40 -15.28
C VAL A 125 -12.93 0.98 -14.01
N LEU A 126 -12.21 1.86 -13.32
CA LEU A 126 -12.68 2.50 -12.08
C LEU A 126 -13.92 3.36 -12.35
N ARG A 127 -13.87 4.21 -13.38
CA ARG A 127 -15.00 5.05 -13.79
C ARG A 127 -16.24 4.21 -14.11
N ARG A 128 -16.09 3.15 -14.91
CA ARG A 128 -17.21 2.27 -15.31
C ARG A 128 -17.83 1.48 -14.16
N ARG A 129 -17.03 1.02 -13.20
CA ARG A 129 -17.50 0.13 -12.12
C ARG A 129 -17.91 0.87 -10.84
N TYR A 130 -17.25 1.99 -10.55
CA TYR A 130 -17.35 2.66 -9.26
C TYR A 130 -17.66 4.17 -9.39
N GLY A 131 -17.80 4.69 -10.61
CA GLY A 131 -18.19 6.08 -10.88
C GLY A 131 -17.00 7.06 -10.86
N ASP A 132 -17.31 8.34 -11.11
CA ASP A 132 -16.30 9.38 -11.29
C ASP A 132 -15.49 9.69 -10.03
N ASP A 133 -16.05 9.49 -8.83
CA ASP A 133 -15.33 9.67 -7.55
C ASP A 133 -14.13 8.71 -7.43
N ALA A 134 -14.28 7.47 -7.90
CA ALA A 134 -13.21 6.48 -7.88
C ALA A 134 -12.10 6.81 -8.90
N ALA A 135 -12.47 7.33 -10.07
CA ALA A 135 -11.51 7.84 -11.04
C ALA A 135 -10.79 9.09 -10.52
N HIS A 136 -11.49 9.99 -9.82
CA HIS A 136 -10.89 11.16 -9.21
C HIS A 136 -9.87 10.79 -8.14
N LYS A 137 -10.18 9.83 -7.26
CA LYS A 137 -9.23 9.29 -6.28
C LYS A 137 -8.01 8.65 -6.93
N LEU A 138 -8.17 7.96 -8.06
CA LEU A 138 -7.03 7.47 -8.81
C LEU A 138 -6.16 8.64 -9.27
N ILE A 139 -6.76 9.68 -9.86
CA ILE A 139 -6.03 10.88 -10.27
C ILE A 139 -5.33 11.53 -9.06
N GLU A 140 -5.94 11.62 -7.88
CA GLU A 140 -5.27 12.12 -6.66
C GLU A 140 -4.05 11.26 -6.28
N VAL A 141 -4.15 9.94 -6.38
CA VAL A 141 -3.03 9.01 -6.11
C VAL A 141 -1.93 9.14 -7.15
N LEU A 142 -2.28 9.30 -8.42
CA LEU A 142 -1.36 9.37 -9.56
C LEU A 142 -0.79 10.76 -9.79
N THR A 143 -1.47 11.82 -9.35
CA THR A 143 -1.02 13.20 -9.50
C THR A 143 0.31 13.32 -8.77
N PRO A 144 1.43 13.54 -9.48
CA PRO A 144 2.69 13.82 -8.82
C PRO A 144 2.49 15.04 -7.94
N ALA A 145 3.03 15.04 -6.72
CA ALA A 145 3.09 16.26 -5.92
C ALA A 145 3.81 17.33 -6.77
N LYS A 146 3.03 18.25 -7.37
CA LYS A 146 3.43 19.40 -8.22
C LYS A 146 4.92 19.42 -8.59
N GLU A 147 5.26 19.02 -9.82
CA GLU A 147 6.63 19.02 -10.38
C GLU A 147 7.74 18.87 -9.34
N GLU A 148 8.14 17.61 -9.08
CA GLU A 148 9.17 17.29 -8.09
C GLU A 148 10.43 18.15 -8.26
N GLY A 149 10.70 19.03 -7.29
CA GLY A 149 11.86 19.91 -7.28
C GLY A 149 11.68 21.28 -7.93
N ALA A 150 10.48 21.63 -8.41
CA ALA A 150 10.21 22.91 -9.10
C ALA A 150 9.82 24.06 -8.16
N VAL A 151 9.45 23.77 -6.90
CA VAL A 151 9.05 24.83 -5.97
C VAL A 151 10.30 25.52 -5.41
N GLU A 152 10.56 26.73 -5.91
CA GLU A 152 11.61 27.61 -5.38
C GLU A 152 11.18 28.31 -4.10
N LEU A 153 12.17 28.58 -3.24
CA LEU A 153 12.02 29.42 -2.05
C LEU A 153 12.46 30.86 -2.39
N PRO A 154 11.87 31.89 -1.78
CA PRO A 154 10.92 31.83 -0.69
C PRO A 154 9.47 31.54 -1.11
N LEU A 155 8.77 30.68 -0.36
CA LEU A 155 7.38 30.31 -0.62
C LEU A 155 6.42 31.17 0.22
N ALA A 156 5.51 31.88 -0.45
CA ALA A 156 4.50 32.69 0.21
C ALA A 156 3.46 31.83 0.96
N VAL A 157 3.21 32.17 2.22
CA VAL A 157 2.17 31.54 3.06
C VAL A 157 1.06 32.56 3.28
N ARG A 158 -0.16 32.17 2.91
CA ARG A 158 -1.34 33.04 2.99
C ARG A 158 -2.39 32.49 3.93
N ASP A 159 -3.16 33.38 4.56
CA ASP A 159 -4.36 33.01 5.31
C ASP A 159 -5.54 32.69 4.37
N ASP A 160 -6.68 32.28 4.96
CA ASP A 160 -7.90 31.97 4.21
C ASP A 160 -8.48 33.18 3.44
N LYS A 161 -8.09 34.39 3.80
CA LYS A 161 -8.49 35.65 3.14
C LYS A 161 -7.51 36.06 2.04
N GLY A 162 -6.44 35.29 1.83
CA GLY A 162 -5.41 35.56 0.84
C GLY A 162 -4.33 36.55 1.29
N ASN A 163 -4.31 36.98 2.55
CA ASN A 163 -3.27 37.87 3.08
C ASN A 163 -1.97 37.11 3.28
N LEU A 164 -0.83 37.72 2.93
CA LEU A 164 0.49 37.16 3.22
C LEU A 164 0.76 37.23 4.74
N ILE A 165 0.96 36.08 5.36
CA ILE A 165 1.19 35.98 6.82
C ILE A 165 2.56 35.42 7.19
N ALA A 166 3.25 34.76 6.26
CA ALA A 166 4.66 34.38 6.38
C ALA A 166 5.27 34.08 5.00
N ARG A 167 6.59 33.93 4.96
CA ARG A 167 7.32 33.35 3.83
C ARG A 167 8.20 32.21 4.36
N VAL A 168 8.08 31.02 3.80
CA VAL A 168 9.07 29.96 4.04
C VAL A 168 10.32 30.35 3.27
N VAL A 169 11.42 30.60 3.97
CA VAL A 169 12.66 31.11 3.39
C VAL A 169 13.71 30.01 3.23
N ASP A 170 13.62 28.94 4.03
CA ASP A 170 14.53 27.80 3.94
C ASP A 170 13.84 26.49 4.37
N LEU A 171 14.31 25.38 3.79
CA LEU A 171 13.89 24.02 4.11
C LEU A 171 15.14 23.16 4.26
N LYS A 172 15.43 22.75 5.50
CA LYS A 172 16.55 21.87 5.83
C LYS A 172 16.03 20.50 6.24
N TYR A 173 16.89 19.50 6.08
CA TYR A 173 16.67 18.18 6.64
C TYR A 173 17.83 17.78 7.55
N GLU A 174 17.53 16.93 8.52
CA GLU A 174 18.49 16.25 9.38
C GLU A 174 18.08 14.78 9.48
N PHE A 175 19.01 13.86 9.28
CA PHE A 175 18.83 12.50 9.77
C PHE A 175 19.12 12.49 11.26
N VAL A 176 18.26 11.85 12.04
CA VAL A 176 18.35 11.88 13.50
C VAL A 176 18.32 10.45 14.02
N GLU A 177 19.33 10.08 14.80
CA GLU A 177 19.42 8.81 15.49
C GLU A 177 19.66 9.09 16.97
N ASN A 178 18.90 8.44 17.86
CA ASN A 178 18.98 8.69 19.31
C ASN A 178 18.86 10.17 19.72
N GLY A 179 18.09 10.94 18.95
CA GLY A 179 17.87 12.37 19.17
C GLY A 179 18.99 13.29 18.68
N GLN A 180 20.09 12.75 18.15
CA GLN A 180 21.23 13.52 17.63
C GLN A 180 21.23 13.55 16.10
N PRO A 181 21.55 14.70 15.47
CA PRO A 181 21.76 14.76 14.03
C PRO A 181 22.96 13.91 13.60
N VAL A 182 22.77 13.09 12.57
CA VAL A 182 23.78 12.23 11.96
C VAL A 182 23.82 12.46 10.45
N GLY A 183 24.94 12.10 9.81
CA GLY A 183 25.09 12.26 8.35
C GLY A 183 24.25 11.26 7.54
N GLN A 184 23.96 10.10 8.13
CA GLN A 184 23.13 9.04 7.57
C GLN A 184 22.68 8.11 8.72
N CYS A 185 21.51 7.50 8.59
CA CYS A 185 21.07 6.41 9.47
C CYS A 185 20.13 5.46 8.70
N ALA A 186 19.85 4.29 9.27
CA ALA A 186 18.88 3.32 8.76
C ALA A 186 18.28 2.53 9.93
N GLY A 187 17.15 1.88 9.71
CA GLY A 187 16.47 1.08 10.73
C GLY A 187 15.46 1.89 11.56
N GLU A 188 14.93 1.26 12.60
CA GLU A 188 13.76 1.75 13.35
C GLU A 188 14.01 3.08 14.06
N ASP A 189 15.23 3.26 14.57
CA ASP A 189 15.64 4.44 15.33
C ASP A 189 16.02 5.63 14.43
N CYS A 190 16.08 5.42 13.11
CA CYS A 190 16.41 6.47 12.15
C CYS A 190 15.20 7.34 11.84
N ARG A 191 15.32 8.64 12.11
CA ARG A 191 14.28 9.65 11.87
C ARG A 191 14.72 10.65 10.81
N LEU A 192 13.75 11.17 10.07
CA LEU A 192 13.93 12.30 9.17
C LEU A 192 13.30 13.54 9.78
N ARG A 193 14.11 14.51 10.16
CA ARG A 193 13.63 15.79 10.67
C ARG A 193 13.68 16.84 9.57
N VAL A 194 12.54 17.42 9.24
CA VAL A 194 12.39 18.57 8.35
C VAL A 194 12.30 19.83 9.20
N VAL A 195 13.19 20.80 8.94
CA VAL A 195 13.25 22.09 9.61
C VAL A 195 12.84 23.17 8.60
N VAL A 196 11.72 23.83 8.88
CA VAL A 196 11.14 24.90 8.07
C VAL A 196 11.53 26.24 8.69
N GLU A 197 12.37 27.02 8.01
CA GLU A 197 12.64 28.40 8.40
C GLU A 197 11.65 29.33 7.70
N TYR A 198 10.99 30.19 8.46
CA TYR A 198 10.02 31.13 7.92
C TYR A 198 10.17 32.53 8.51
N GLU A 199 9.84 33.52 7.70
CA GLU A 199 9.90 34.94 8.02
C GLU A 199 8.48 35.50 8.11
N LEU A 200 8.19 36.21 9.20
CA LEU A 200 6.94 36.97 9.38
C LEU A 200 7.02 38.31 8.62
N PRO A 201 5.88 38.95 8.30
CA PRO A 201 5.86 40.29 7.72
C PRO A 201 6.61 41.35 8.55
N SER A 202 6.81 41.11 9.85
CA SER A 202 7.63 41.94 10.74
C SER A 202 9.15 41.81 10.52
N GLY A 203 9.60 40.86 9.70
CA GLY A 203 11.01 40.49 9.51
C GLY A 203 11.54 39.50 10.56
N GLU A 204 10.72 39.09 11.53
CA GLU A 204 11.11 38.08 12.51
C GLU A 204 11.20 36.70 11.85
N ARG A 205 12.30 35.98 12.10
CA ARG A 205 12.49 34.61 11.62
C ARG A 205 12.23 33.57 12.72
N ARG A 206 11.55 32.50 12.35
CA ARG A 206 11.18 31.39 13.24
C ARG A 206 11.39 30.06 12.54
N GLN A 207 11.36 28.98 13.33
CA GLN A 207 11.50 27.62 12.84
C GLN A 207 10.34 26.74 13.28
N PHE A 208 9.85 25.93 12.35
CA PHE A 208 8.89 24.86 12.59
C PHE A 208 9.54 23.52 12.24
N LYS A 209 9.45 22.52 13.13
CA LYS A 209 10.14 21.24 12.98
C LYS A 209 9.14 20.10 12.90
N MET A 210 9.32 19.22 11.92
CA MET A 210 8.55 17.99 11.74
C MET A 210 9.52 16.81 11.77
N GLU A 211 9.26 15.83 12.63
CA GLU A 211 10.12 14.65 12.75
C GLU A 211 9.34 13.40 12.35
N TRP A 212 9.77 12.78 11.26
CA TRP A 212 9.26 11.54 10.70
C TRP A 212 9.99 10.35 11.29
N TYR A 213 9.23 9.32 11.66
CA TYR A 213 9.75 8.07 12.19
C TYR A 213 8.97 6.87 11.64
N TRP A 214 9.56 5.69 11.76
CA TRP A 214 8.91 4.43 11.42
C TRP A 214 8.01 3.97 12.57
N ALA A 215 6.71 3.92 12.36
CA ALA A 215 5.79 3.32 13.31
C ALA A 215 5.56 1.84 12.98
N GLU A 216 5.65 1.02 14.02
CA GLU A 216 5.39 -0.42 13.95
C GLU A 216 3.88 -0.71 13.96
N LYS A 217 3.43 -1.61 13.09
CA LYS A 217 2.10 -2.23 13.12
C LYS A 217 2.25 -3.75 13.06
N ARG A 218 1.83 -4.44 14.12
CA ARG A 218 1.78 -5.91 14.15
C ARG A 218 0.40 -6.38 13.72
N GLU A 219 0.35 -7.27 12.74
CA GLU A 219 -0.88 -7.97 12.36
C GLU A 219 -0.68 -9.47 12.51
N LYS A 220 -1.65 -10.13 13.15
CA LYS A 220 -1.66 -11.58 13.29
C LYS A 220 -2.28 -12.18 12.03
N LYS A 221 -1.52 -13.01 11.33
CA LYS A 221 -1.99 -13.83 10.21
C LYS A 221 -1.76 -15.29 10.58
N ASP A 222 -2.86 -15.98 10.88
CA ASP A 222 -2.85 -17.36 11.36
C ASP A 222 -1.98 -17.54 12.62
N GLN A 223 -0.91 -18.36 12.54
CA GLN A 223 0.07 -18.58 13.61
C GLN A 223 1.27 -17.61 13.57
N THR A 224 1.38 -16.79 12.52
CA THR A 224 2.48 -15.85 12.28
C THR A 224 2.10 -14.42 12.63
N THR A 225 3.01 -13.70 13.29
CA THR A 225 2.89 -12.24 13.47
C THR A 225 3.72 -11.57 12.38
N VAL A 226 3.08 -10.71 11.61
CA VAL A 226 3.74 -9.91 10.60
C VAL A 226 3.88 -8.48 11.12
N THR A 227 5.10 -7.97 11.15
CA THR A 227 5.38 -6.57 11.48
C THR A 227 5.51 -5.73 10.21
N TYR A 228 4.75 -4.63 10.15
CA TYR A 228 4.83 -3.61 9.11
C TYR A 228 5.32 -2.29 9.69
N TYR A 229 6.17 -1.59 8.94
CA TYR A 229 6.57 -0.23 9.28
C TYR A 229 5.94 0.76 8.32
N TYR A 230 5.36 1.82 8.88
CA TYR A 230 4.75 2.92 8.13
C TYR A 230 5.28 4.27 8.61
N GLU A 231 5.26 5.25 7.72
CA GLU A 231 5.80 6.59 7.93
C GLU A 231 4.81 7.44 8.73
N ILE A 232 5.29 8.08 9.79
CA ILE A 232 4.46 8.99 10.59
C ILE A 232 5.28 10.15 11.16
N ALA A 233 4.67 11.34 11.23
CA ALA A 233 5.14 12.46 12.04
C ALA A 233 4.00 13.00 12.90
N ARG A 234 4.35 13.49 14.11
CA ARG A 234 3.39 14.07 15.06
C ARG A 234 3.81 15.46 15.55
N PRO A 235 3.95 16.46 14.66
CA PRO A 235 4.30 17.81 15.09
C PRO A 235 3.20 18.44 15.95
N THR A 236 3.62 19.32 16.85
CA THR A 236 2.71 20.17 17.66
C THR A 236 2.68 21.56 17.05
N VAL A 237 1.54 21.93 16.48
CA VAL A 237 1.29 23.22 15.82
C VAL A 237 0.74 24.23 16.83
N LYS A 238 1.47 25.32 17.06
CA LYS A 238 1.27 26.24 18.19
C LYS A 238 0.32 27.39 17.89
N ASP A 239 0.43 27.95 16.69
CA ASP A 239 -0.28 29.16 16.28
C ASP A 239 -0.81 29.07 14.85
N ASP A 240 -1.61 30.05 14.46
CA ASP A 240 -2.29 30.06 13.16
C ASP A 240 -1.32 30.24 11.99
N VAL A 241 -0.11 30.79 12.24
CA VAL A 241 0.94 30.89 11.23
C VAL A 241 1.53 29.51 10.96
N GLU A 242 1.85 28.74 12.00
CA GLU A 242 2.31 27.35 11.83
C GLU A 242 1.23 26.48 11.19
N VAL A 243 -0.06 26.69 11.48
CA VAL A 243 -1.17 26.01 10.78
C VAL A 243 -1.13 26.29 9.28
N ALA A 244 -0.97 27.56 8.89
CA ALA A 244 -0.93 27.94 7.48
C ALA A 244 0.33 27.44 6.77
N ILE A 245 1.48 27.42 7.47
CA ILE A 245 2.72 26.83 6.97
C ILE A 245 2.51 25.34 6.70
N LEU A 246 1.99 24.60 7.68
CA LEU A 246 1.74 23.17 7.53
C LEU A 246 0.79 22.91 6.36
N ARG A 247 -0.31 23.67 6.26
CA ARG A 247 -1.27 23.55 5.16
C ARG A 247 -0.61 23.83 3.83
N THR A 248 0.22 24.86 3.76
CA THR A 248 0.93 25.23 2.54
C THR A 248 1.85 24.10 2.12
N LEU A 249 2.60 23.51 3.04
CA LEU A 249 3.59 22.47 2.76
C LEU A 249 2.97 21.10 2.45
N THR A 250 1.99 20.66 3.24
CA THR A 250 1.50 19.27 3.23
C THR A 250 0.00 19.13 2.91
N GLY A 251 -0.73 20.24 2.83
CA GLY A 251 -2.20 20.25 2.69
C GLY A 251 -2.97 20.15 4.01
N GLU A 252 -2.30 19.84 5.14
CA GLU A 252 -2.94 19.67 6.45
C GLU A 252 -3.06 20.98 7.24
N ALA A 253 -4.24 21.27 7.79
CA ALA A 253 -4.57 22.59 8.36
C ALA A 253 -5.18 22.50 9.77
N LYS A 254 -4.48 21.87 10.73
CA LYS A 254 -5.00 21.69 12.09
C LYS A 254 -4.03 22.21 13.15
N ARG A 255 -4.58 22.89 14.17
CA ARG A 255 -3.84 23.33 15.38
C ARG A 255 -3.70 22.19 16.38
N GLY A 256 -2.62 22.21 17.18
CA GLY A 256 -2.33 21.19 18.18
C GLY A 256 -1.52 20.03 17.60
N GLN A 257 -1.66 18.83 18.17
CA GLN A 257 -0.95 17.65 17.66
C GLN A 257 -1.58 17.17 16.35
N VAL A 258 -0.81 17.21 15.26
CA VAL A 258 -1.24 16.79 13.93
C VAL A 258 -0.59 15.46 13.59
N ARG A 259 -1.35 14.55 12.97
CA ARG A 259 -0.82 13.28 12.47
C ARG A 259 -0.58 13.41 10.97
N LEU A 260 0.68 13.37 10.57
CA LEU A 260 1.10 13.34 9.17
C LEU A 260 1.50 11.90 8.81
N ASN A 261 1.08 11.41 7.64
CA ASN A 261 1.43 10.07 7.13
C ASN A 261 2.13 10.19 5.76
N ALA A 262 2.42 9.06 5.11
CA ALA A 262 3.16 9.00 3.84
C ALA A 262 2.76 10.08 2.81
N ASP A 263 1.45 10.31 2.59
CA ASP A 263 0.98 11.32 1.63
C ASP A 263 1.47 12.76 1.94
N GLN A 264 1.54 13.13 3.22
CA GLN A 264 2.07 14.43 3.63
C GLN A 264 3.60 14.50 3.51
N LEU A 265 4.30 13.38 3.66
CA LEU A 265 5.74 13.32 3.39
C LEU A 265 5.99 13.45 1.88
N ASP A 266 5.16 12.82 1.04
CA ASP A 266 5.25 12.93 -0.41
C ASP A 266 4.98 14.34 -0.91
N ALA A 267 4.06 15.07 -0.28
CA ALA A 267 3.83 16.48 -0.59
C ALA A 267 5.09 17.34 -0.43
N LEU A 268 6.03 16.95 0.44
CA LEU A 268 7.31 17.63 0.63
C LEU A 268 8.36 17.30 -0.45
N ARG A 269 8.19 16.21 -1.21
CA ARG A 269 9.11 15.82 -2.31
C ARG A 269 9.10 16.82 -3.48
N ARG A 270 8.11 17.72 -3.55
CA ARG A 270 8.10 18.84 -4.50
C ARG A 270 9.21 19.88 -4.27
N PHE A 271 9.85 19.86 -3.10
CA PHE A 271 10.99 20.71 -2.79
C PHE A 271 12.28 19.95 -3.04
N LYS A 272 13.14 20.47 -3.92
CA LYS A 272 14.39 19.81 -4.33
C LYS A 272 15.28 19.46 -3.13
N ALA A 273 15.35 20.35 -2.14
CA ALA A 273 16.12 20.15 -0.91
C ALA A 273 15.66 18.95 -0.06
N LEU A 274 14.40 18.54 -0.18
CA LEU A 274 13.82 17.47 0.63
C LEU A 274 13.67 16.16 -0.13
N LYS A 275 13.50 16.20 -1.46
CA LYS A 275 13.31 15.02 -2.31
C LYS A 275 14.37 13.95 -2.05
N ASP A 276 15.64 14.30 -2.25
CA ASP A 276 16.74 13.35 -2.15
C ASP A 276 16.89 12.78 -0.73
N ALA A 277 16.64 13.63 0.28
CA ALA A 277 16.69 13.23 1.69
C ALA A 277 15.56 12.26 2.07
N ILE A 278 14.35 12.46 1.54
CA ILE A 278 13.21 11.57 1.75
C ILE A 278 13.49 10.21 1.12
N ASP A 279 13.98 10.21 -0.12
CA ASP A 279 14.29 8.98 -0.85
C ASP A 279 15.40 8.19 -0.13
N GLN A 280 16.47 8.87 0.29
CA GLN A 280 17.55 8.28 1.09
C GLN A 280 17.05 7.72 2.45
N TRP A 281 16.16 8.44 3.14
CA TRP A 281 15.58 7.94 4.40
C TRP A 281 14.75 6.66 4.18
N ARG A 282 13.96 6.63 3.10
CA ARG A 282 13.11 5.48 2.74
C ARG A 282 13.93 4.24 2.35
N GLU A 283 15.12 4.41 1.79
CA GLU A 283 16.05 3.29 1.55
C GLU A 283 16.47 2.62 2.86
N GLY A 284 16.53 3.38 3.96
CA GLY A 284 16.82 2.89 5.31
C GLY A 284 15.63 2.25 6.03
N LYS A 285 14.49 2.01 5.36
CA LYS A 285 13.28 1.44 5.96
C LYS A 285 13.56 0.09 6.64
N PRO A 286 13.10 -0.13 7.90
CA PRO A 286 13.24 -1.42 8.56
C PRO A 286 12.62 -2.55 7.74
N GLN A 287 13.33 -3.67 7.63
CA GLN A 287 12.82 -4.82 6.90
C GLN A 287 11.67 -5.50 7.65
N LYS A 288 10.72 -6.02 6.89
CA LYS A 288 9.61 -6.83 7.40
C LYS A 288 10.17 -8.07 8.10
N GLN A 289 9.90 -8.22 9.38
CA GLN A 289 10.24 -9.44 10.13
C GLN A 289 9.01 -10.33 10.24
N GLU A 290 9.18 -11.61 9.89
CA GLU A 290 8.18 -12.66 10.11
C GLU A 290 8.64 -13.51 11.27
N VAL A 291 7.94 -13.42 12.40
CA VAL A 291 8.21 -14.27 13.56
C VAL A 291 7.26 -15.46 13.49
N GLN A 292 7.81 -16.65 13.22
CA GLN A 292 7.11 -17.92 13.43
C GLN A 292 7.00 -18.16 14.92
N ASN A 293 5.77 -18.27 15.44
CA ASN A 293 5.57 -18.75 16.80
C ASN A 293 5.81 -20.25 16.81
N ASP A 294 7.03 -20.67 17.10
CA ASP A 294 7.30 -22.04 17.53
C ASP A 294 6.69 -22.23 18.92
N ASN A 295 5.43 -22.66 18.95
CA ASN A 295 4.86 -23.28 20.14
C ASN A 295 5.50 -24.67 20.31
N GLN A 296 6.73 -24.71 20.82
CA GLN A 296 7.24 -25.91 21.47
C GLN A 296 6.64 -25.97 22.87
N GLN A 297 5.53 -26.71 22.99
CA GLN A 297 5.06 -27.22 24.27
C GLN A 297 6.06 -28.26 24.77
N SER A 298 6.69 -27.98 25.91
CA SER A 298 7.22 -29.00 26.83
C SER A 298 6.15 -29.36 27.84
#